data_AF-A0A929BSM6-F1
#
_entry.id   AF-A0A929BSM6-F1
#
_cell.length_a   1.000
_cell.length_b   1.000
_cell.length_c   1.000
_cell.angle_alpha   90.00
_cell.angle_beta   90.00
_cell.angle_gamma   90.00
#
_symmetry.space_group_name_H-M   'P 1'
#
loop_
_entity.id
_entity.type
_entity.pdbx_description
1 polymer ?
#
loop_
_entity_poly.entity_id
_entity_poly.type
_entity_poly.pdbx_seq_one_letter_code
_entity_poly.pdbx_strand_id
1 'polypeptide(L)' 'MTDRDALRKAILIRLSTVIDPETGADVVRMRLIEDLEVDEEGVVRYKFRPSSPLCPLAVPLA' A
#
# COMPACT_ATOMS: atom_id res chain seq x y z
N MET A 1 6.52 15.77 -15.68
CA MET A 1 6.33 14.85 -14.56
C MET A 1 5.33 15.53 -13.64
N THR A 2 4.09 15.03 -13.54
CA THR A 2 3.08 15.70 -12.71
C THR A 2 3.38 15.47 -11.23
N ASP A 3 2.96 16.40 -10.37
CA ASP A 3 3.15 16.28 -8.92
C ASP A 3 2.55 14.98 -8.36
N ARG A 4 1.42 14.54 -8.94
CA ARG A 4 0.73 13.28 -8.63
C ARG A 4 1.57 12.03 -8.89
N ASP A 5 2.29 11.97 -10.02
CA ASP A 5 3.17 10.82 -10.33
C ASP A 5 4.34 10.73 -9.35
N ALA A 6 4.90 11.88 -8.97
CA ALA A 6 5.98 11.96 -7.99
C ALA A 6 5.49 11.51 -6.61
N LEU A 7 4.32 12.00 -6.18
CA LEU A 7 3.69 11.62 -4.91
C LEU A 7 3.35 10.13 -4.89
N ARG A 8 2.72 9.61 -5.95
CA ARG A 8 2.42 8.18 -6.13
C ARG A 8 3.68 7.33 -5.97
N LYS A 9 4.77 7.71 -6.64
CA LYS A 9 6.04 6.99 -6.58
C LYS A 9 6.64 7.04 -5.17
N ALA A 10 6.61 8.19 -4.50
CA ALA A 10 7.10 8.35 -3.14
C ALA A 10 6.32 7.46 -2.15
N ILE A 11 5.00 7.37 -2.30
CA ILE A 11 4.14 6.50 -1.49
C ILE A 11 4.48 5.03 -1.73
N LEU A 12 4.62 4.60 -2.98
CA LEU A 12 4.99 3.21 -3.30
C LEU A 12 6.37 2.83 -2.72
N ILE A 13 7.34 3.75 -2.78
CA ILE A 13 8.65 3.54 -2.15
C ILE A 13 8.48 3.34 -0.64
N ARG A 14 7.66 4.17 0.02
CA ARG A 14 7.43 4.03 1.47
C ARG A 14 6.66 2.75 1.81
N LEU A 15 5.67 2.36 1.01
CA LEU A 15 4.94 1.12 1.22
C LEU A 15 5.84 -0.11 1.02
N SER A 16 6.85 -0.05 0.15
CA SER A 16 7.83 -1.14 -0.01
C SER A 16 8.72 -1.37 1.23
N THR A 17 8.74 -0.44 2.19
CA THR A 17 9.42 -0.64 3.48
C THR A 17 8.52 -1.27 4.54
N VAL A 18 7.23 -1.46 4.25
CA VAL A 18 6.29 -2.14 5.14
C VAL A 18 6.37 -3.63 4.86
N ILE A 19 6.85 -4.38 5.84
CA ILE A 19 7.07 -5.83 5.75
C ILE A 19 5.95 -6.55 6.49
N ASP A 20 5.37 -7.56 5.84
CA ASP A 20 4.46 -8.50 6.47
C ASP A 20 5.28 -9.42 7.41
N PRO A 21 5.05 -9.41 8.74
CA PRO A 21 5.89 -10.14 9.68
C PRO A 21 5.75 -11.66 9.57
N GLU A 22 4.65 -12.15 8.98
CA GLU A 22 4.41 -13.58 8.77
C GLU A 22 5.26 -14.13 7.62
N THR A 23 5.34 -13.40 6.50
CA THR A 23 6.05 -13.85 5.30
C THR A 23 7.44 -13.24 5.12
N GLY A 24 7.74 -12.14 5.81
CA GLY A 24 8.98 -11.36 5.64
C GLY A 24 9.07 -10.63 4.31
N ALA A 25 8.00 -10.59 3.51
CA ALA A 25 7.94 -9.90 2.23
C ALA A 25 7.29 -8.51 2.38
N ASP A 26 7.61 -7.58 1.47
CA ASP A 26 6.95 -6.26 1.47
C ASP A 26 5.57 -6.32 0.84
N VAL A 27 4.68 -5.48 1.36
CA VAL A 27 3.26 -5.43 0.95
C VAL A 27 3.05 -5.05 -0.52
N VAL A 28 4.02 -4.38 -1.16
CA VAL A 28 3.96 -4.02 -2.58
C VAL A 28 4.30 -5.23 -3.45
N ARG A 29 5.36 -5.98 -3.12
CA ARG A 29 5.72 -7.23 -3.82
C ARG A 29 4.66 -8.31 -3.64
N MET A 30 4.01 -8.36 -2.49
CA MET A 30 2.88 -9.25 -2.23
C MET A 30 1.61 -8.85 -2.99
N ARG A 31 1.60 -7.69 -3.68
CA ARG A 31 0.44 -7.15 -4.40
C ARG A 31 -0.79 -6.93 -3.50
N LEU A 32 -0.57 -6.57 -2.23
CA LEU A 32 -1.67 -6.26 -1.30
C LEU A 32 -2.27 -4.87 -1.56
N ILE A 33 -1.55 -4.00 -2.26
CA ILE A 33 -1.97 -2.64 -2.60
C ILE A 33 -2.44 -2.62 -4.07
N GLU A 34 -3.74 -2.44 -4.27
CA GLU A 34 -4.39 -2.32 -5.57
C GLU A 34 -4.99 -0.91 -5.73
N ASP A 35 -5.22 -0.48 -6.98
CA ASP A 35 -5.92 0.77 -7.30
C ASP A 35 -5.44 2.01 -6.52
N LEU A 36 -4.11 2.18 -6.37
CA LEU A 36 -3.56 3.37 -5.72
C LEU A 36 -3.76 4.59 -6.63
N GLU A 37 -4.57 5.54 -6.17
CA GLU A 37 -4.95 6.76 -6.87
C GLU A 37 -4.59 7.97 -6.00
N VAL A 38 -4.17 9.05 -6.68
CA VAL A 38 -3.85 10.34 -6.06
C VAL A 38 -4.70 11.38 -6.77
N ASP A 39 -5.58 12.04 -6.02
CA ASP A 39 -6.43 13.09 -6.60
C ASP A 39 -5.69 14.44 -6.70
N GLU A 40 -6.38 15.44 -7.23
CA GLU A 40 -5.80 16.77 -7.48
C GLU A 40 -5.53 17.56 -6.19
N GLU A 41 -6.15 17.16 -5.08
CA GLU A 41 -5.96 17.75 -3.75
C GLU A 41 -4.86 17.03 -2.96
N GLY A 42 -4.24 15.99 -3.52
CA GLY A 42 -3.19 15.20 -2.89
C GLY A 42 -3.71 14.11 -1.96
N VAL A 43 -5.01 13.81 -1.96
CA VAL A 43 -5.58 12.70 -1.20
C VAL A 43 -5.29 11.39 -1.91
N VAL A 44 -4.83 10.41 -1.15
CA VAL A 44 -4.42 9.09 -1.65
C VAL A 44 -5.47 8.06 -1.26
N ARG A 45 -5.96 7.31 -2.23
CA ARG A 45 -6.89 6.19 -2.01
C ARG A 45 -6.29 4.93 -2.61
N TYR A 46 -6.44 3.80 -1.94
CA TYR A 46 -6.00 2.50 -2.44
C TYR A 46 -6.91 1.40 -1.89
N LYS A 47 -6.95 0.27 -2.59
CA LYS A 47 -7.62 -0.94 -2.12
C LYS A 47 -6.58 -1.86 -1.49
N PHE A 48 -6.84 -2.29 -0.26
CA PHE A 48 -6.03 -3.29 0.41
C PHE A 48 -6.69 -4.67 0.26
N ARG A 49 -5.98 -5.60 -0.38
CA ARG A 49 -6.44 -7.00 -0.52
C ARG A 49 -5.52 -7.91 0.28
N PRO A 50 -5.96 -8.47 1.43
CA PRO A 50 -5.13 -9.37 2.21
C PRO A 50 -4.83 -10.68 1.45
N SER A 51 -3.67 -11.27 1.71
CA SER A 51 -3.22 -12.53 1.09
C SER A 51 -4.04 -13.75 1.52
N SER A 52 -4.73 -13.68 2.66
CA SER A 52 -5.58 -14.73 3.21
C SER A 52 -6.68 -14.16 4.11
N PRO A 53 -7.90 -14.76 4.14
CA PRO A 53 -8.98 -14.36 5.06
C PRO A 53 -8.65 -14.60 6.53
N LEU A 54 -7.63 -15.41 6.83
CA LEU A 54 -7.18 -15.72 8.19
C LEU A 54 -5.94 -14.92 8.62
N CYS A 55 -5.51 -13.93 7.84
CA CYS A 55 -4.36 -13.11 8.19
C CYS A 55 -4.65 -12.36 9.51
N PRO A 56 -3.89 -12.60 10.59
CA PRO A 56 -4.18 -12.04 11.92
C PRO A 56 -4.05 -10.51 11.98
N LEU A 57 -3.46 -9.91 10.95
CA LEU A 57 -3.22 -8.47 10.81
C LEU A 57 -4.27 -7.75 9.95
N ALA A 58 -5.40 -8.38 9.63
CA ALA A 58 -6.39 -7.83 8.71
C ALA A 58 -6.80 -6.38 9.06
N VAL A 59 -6.86 -5.99 10.35
CA VAL A 59 -6.40 -4.68 10.89
C VAL A 59 -6.47 -4.62 12.44
N PRO A 60 -5.53 -3.93 13.12
CA PRO A 60 -5.96 -2.87 14.04
C PRO A 60 -5.61 -1.53 13.40
N LEU A 61 -6.64 -0.89 12.83
CA LEU A 61 -6.57 0.53 12.51
C LEU A 61 -6.54 1.26 13.86
N ALA A 62 -5.53 2.10 14.08
CA ALA A 62 -5.57 3.09 15.14
C ALA A 62 -6.72 4.08 14.89
#